data_AF-A0A352CLB0-F1
#
_entry.id   AF-A0A352CLB0-F1
#
_cell.length_a   1.000
_cell.length_b   1.000
_cell.length_c   1.000
_cell.angle_alpha   90.00
_cell.angle_beta   90.00
_cell.angle_gamma   90.00
#
_symmetry.space_group_name_H-M   'P 1'
#
loop_
_entity.id
_entity.type
_entity.pdbx_description
1 polymer ?
#
loop_
_entity_poly.entity_id
_entity_poly.type
_entity_poly.pdbx_seq_one_letter_code
_entity_poly.pdbx_strand_id
1 'polypeptide(L)'
;MQCGPELAPITSEYLDYDEVMHKYDIMLDWLAGLYVNILNLIHYMHDKYYYEAAEMALIDTDLRRTFATGIAGFSHVIDSLSAIKYAKVKVLRDEFGLATGFETEGDFPKYGNDDDRADEIGVWLLKTFITKVKKYHTYRNSEPTTSILTITSNVVYGKATGATPDGREAYKPFAPGASPSYGAEQSGLLASLNSVAKIPYEYSLDGISNTQTMSPDALGHDDKERAEKLVSAMDGYFDNGAHHLNVNVFGTEKLLDCQAHPEKPEYANFTIRVSGYAVKFISLTKEQQDDVIARTCHKRL
;
A
#
# COMPACT_ATOMS: atom_id res chain seq x y z
N MET A 1 3.07 4.96 25.97
CA MET A 1 4.54 5.06 25.74
C MET A 1 4.76 6.15 24.69
N GLN A 2 5.65 7.11 24.95
CA GLN A 2 6.00 8.14 23.97
C GLN A 2 7.01 7.56 22.96
N CYS A 3 6.64 7.50 21.68
CA CYS A 3 7.48 6.91 20.63
C CYS A 3 8.11 7.97 19.71
N GLY A 4 7.30 8.92 19.24
CA GLY A 4 7.74 10.02 18.38
C GLY A 4 8.11 11.28 19.17
N PRO A 5 8.37 12.42 18.49
CA PRO A 5 8.55 13.71 19.13
C PRO A 5 7.35 14.05 20.02
N GLU A 6 7.62 14.74 21.13
CA GLU A 6 6.59 15.18 22.06
C GLU A 6 5.81 16.37 21.45
N LEU A 7 4.87 16.05 20.56
CA LEU A 7 3.95 17.02 19.98
C LEU A 7 2.71 17.15 20.86
N ALA A 8 2.23 18.38 21.05
CA ALA A 8 0.94 18.59 21.70
C ALA A 8 -0.15 17.83 20.92
N PRO A 9 -0.99 17.02 21.60
CA PRO A 9 -2.05 16.26 20.93
C PRO A 9 -3.10 17.21 20.36
N ILE A 10 -3.79 16.78 19.30
CA ILE A 10 -5.02 17.44 18.85
C ILE A 10 -6.09 17.14 19.89
N THR A 11 -6.69 18.17 20.48
CA THR A 11 -7.70 18.05 21.55
C THR A 11 -9.12 18.38 21.11
N SER A 12 -9.32 18.87 19.88
CA SER A 12 -10.64 19.12 19.34
C SER A 12 -11.48 17.83 19.26
N GLU A 13 -12.80 17.98 19.35
CA GLU A 13 -13.75 16.87 19.18
C GLU A 13 -13.72 16.36 17.73
N TYR A 14 -13.67 17.29 16.78
CA TYR A 14 -13.56 16.99 15.35
C TYR A 14 -12.17 17.35 14.83
N LEU A 15 -11.62 16.50 13.95
CA LEU A 15 -10.33 16.76 13.32
C LEU A 15 -10.43 17.92 12.33
N ASP A 16 -9.53 18.88 12.46
CA ASP A 16 -9.28 19.92 11.47
C ASP A 16 -8.18 19.48 10.50
N TYR A 17 -8.41 19.67 9.20
CA TYR A 17 -7.49 19.18 8.17
C TYR A 17 -6.12 19.86 8.25
N ASP A 18 -6.08 21.19 8.40
CA ASP A 18 -4.82 21.94 8.39
C ASP A 18 -4.00 21.65 9.65
N GLU A 19 -4.66 21.51 10.81
CA GLU A 19 -3.99 21.09 12.05
C GLU A 19 -3.39 19.69 11.94
N VAL A 20 -4.15 18.72 11.40
CA VAL A 20 -3.66 17.35 11.18
C VAL A 20 -2.48 17.36 10.22
N MET A 21 -2.60 18.05 9.09
CA MET A 21 -1.53 18.11 8.07
C MET A 21 -0.25 18.73 8.62
N HIS A 22 -0.36 19.80 9.41
CA HIS A 22 0.81 20.42 10.04
C HIS A 22 1.56 19.44 10.97
N LYS A 23 0.83 18.74 11.85
CA LYS A 23 1.44 17.76 12.78
C LYS A 23 1.94 16.51 12.04
N TYR A 24 1.24 16.08 11.01
CA TYR A 24 1.61 14.94 10.18
C TYR A 24 2.92 15.21 9.41
N ASP A 25 3.09 16.41 8.85
CA ASP A 25 4.32 16.80 8.15
C ASP A 25 5.57 16.78 9.06
N ILE A 26 5.42 17.25 10.31
CA ILE A 26 6.47 17.18 11.34
C ILE A 26 6.81 15.71 11.68
N MET A 27 5.78 14.87 11.84
CA MET A 27 5.98 13.45 12.12
C MET A 27 6.69 12.73 10.95
N LEU A 28 6.38 13.11 9.70
CA LEU A 28 7.07 12.58 8.52
C LEU A 28 8.55 12.98 8.46
N ASP A 29 8.92 14.20 8.87
CA ASP A 29 10.34 14.58 8.95
C ASP A 29 11.08 13.73 9.99
N TRP A 30 10.48 13.53 11.17
CA TRP A 30 11.06 12.66 12.20
C TRP A 30 11.20 11.21 11.70
N LEU A 31 10.15 10.67 11.08
CA LEU A 31 10.15 9.30 10.57
C LEU A 31 11.23 9.10 9.50
N ALA A 32 11.35 10.03 8.54
CA ALA A 32 12.35 9.95 7.49
C ALA A 32 13.78 9.95 8.06
N GLY A 33 14.06 10.83 9.03
CA GLY A 33 15.36 10.89 9.69
C GLY A 33 15.69 9.63 10.47
N LEU A 34 14.73 9.10 11.25
CA LEU A 34 14.91 7.84 11.98
C LEU A 34 15.17 6.67 11.01
N TYR A 35 14.37 6.58 9.94
CA TYR A 35 14.46 5.48 8.98
C TYR A 35 15.80 5.46 8.24
N VAL A 36 16.25 6.61 7.71
CA VAL A 36 17.54 6.70 7.00
C VAL A 36 18.71 6.39 7.95
N ASN A 37 18.68 6.88 9.19
CA ASN A 37 19.75 6.59 10.15
C ASN A 37 19.84 5.11 10.52
N ILE A 38 18.69 4.44 10.68
CA ILE A 38 18.65 3.00 10.95
C ILE A 38 19.19 2.21 9.74
N LEU A 39 18.76 2.55 8.53
CA LEU A 39 19.24 1.87 7.32
C LEU A 39 20.74 2.12 7.07
N ASN A 40 21.26 3.32 7.36
CA ASN A 40 22.70 3.59 7.30
C ASN A 40 23.48 2.64 8.20
N LEU A 41 23.02 2.45 9.44
CA LEU A 41 23.63 1.51 10.38
C LEU A 41 23.56 0.08 9.83
N ILE A 42 22.39 -0.35 9.34
CA ILE A 42 22.19 -1.69 8.80
C ILE A 42 23.16 -1.95 7.64
N HIS A 43 23.19 -1.08 6.63
CA HIS A 43 24.04 -1.27 5.45
C HIS A 43 25.53 -1.18 5.78
N TYR A 44 25.93 -0.28 6.69
CA TYR A 44 27.31 -0.24 7.16
C TYR A 44 27.73 -1.55 7.83
N MET A 45 26.89 -2.09 8.71
CA MET A 45 27.19 -3.33 9.43
C MET A 45 27.12 -4.55 8.51
N HIS A 46 26.24 -4.54 7.51
CA HIS A 46 26.14 -5.60 6.50
C HIS A 46 27.41 -5.66 5.65
N ASP A 47 27.83 -4.53 5.07
CA ASP A 47 29.09 -4.43 4.31
C ASP A 47 30.29 -4.87 5.16
N LYS A 48 30.29 -4.55 6.46
CA LYS A 48 31.41 -4.87 7.35
C LYS A 48 31.49 -6.34 7.77
N TYR A 49 30.35 -6.96 8.07
CA TYR A 49 30.32 -8.28 8.71
C TYR A 49 29.76 -9.39 7.83
N TYR A 50 29.03 -9.06 6.77
CA TYR A 50 28.39 -10.01 5.88
C TYR A 50 28.35 -9.49 4.43
N TYR A 51 29.52 -9.11 3.93
CA TYR A 51 29.67 -8.70 2.54
C TYR A 51 29.40 -9.89 1.59
N GLU A 52 28.49 -9.71 0.65
CA GLU A 52 28.01 -10.71 -0.31
C GLU A 52 29.03 -10.99 -1.42
N ALA A 53 30.23 -11.43 -1.05
CA ALA A 53 31.37 -11.52 -1.96
C ALA A 53 31.11 -12.37 -3.21
N ALA A 54 30.30 -13.43 -3.11
CA ALA A 54 29.99 -14.31 -4.23
C ALA A 54 29.11 -13.60 -5.28
N GLU A 55 28.10 -12.86 -4.83
CA GLU A 55 27.23 -12.04 -5.65
C GLU A 55 28.00 -10.85 -6.21
N MET A 56 28.79 -10.17 -5.38
CA MET A 56 29.56 -8.99 -5.77
C MET A 56 30.69 -9.29 -6.77
N ALA A 57 31.22 -10.52 -6.78
CA ALA A 57 32.21 -10.95 -7.77
C ALA A 57 31.66 -11.00 -9.20
N LEU A 58 30.34 -10.95 -9.36
CA LEU A 58 29.64 -10.99 -10.64
C LEU A 58 29.15 -9.59 -11.08
N ILE A 59 29.50 -8.54 -10.35
CA ILE A 59 29.08 -7.16 -10.62
C ILE A 59 30.31 -6.32 -10.97
N ASP A 60 30.12 -5.33 -11.85
CA ASP A 60 31.16 -4.36 -12.18
C ASP A 60 31.71 -3.67 -10.92
N THR A 61 32.99 -3.30 -10.97
CA THR A 61 33.70 -2.69 -9.84
C THR A 61 33.01 -1.43 -9.31
N ASP A 62 32.53 -0.59 -10.23
CA ASP A 62 31.84 0.66 -9.93
C ASP A 62 30.32 0.50 -10.12
N LEU A 63 29.65 0.03 -9.06
CA LEU A 63 28.19 -0.13 -9.10
C LEU A 63 27.43 1.07 -8.53
N ARG A 64 26.35 1.45 -9.22
CA ARG A 64 25.33 2.38 -8.71
C ARG A 64 24.59 1.71 -7.56
N ARG A 65 24.52 2.38 -6.40
CA ARG A 65 23.72 1.96 -5.24
C ARG A 65 22.53 2.87 -5.07
N THR A 66 21.36 2.28 -4.88
CA THR A 66 20.17 2.98 -4.40
C THR A 66 20.00 2.72 -2.91
N PHE A 67 19.34 3.65 -2.22
CA PHE A 67 19.01 3.58 -0.82
C PHE A 67 17.49 3.48 -0.71
N ALA A 68 16.99 2.25 -0.78
CA ALA A 68 15.57 1.95 -0.89
C ALA A 68 14.85 2.08 0.47
N THR A 69 13.85 2.95 0.53
CA THR A 69 12.88 3.04 1.63
C THR A 69 11.50 2.54 1.20
N GLY A 70 10.72 1.91 2.08
CA GLY A 70 9.37 1.45 1.77
C GLY A 70 8.27 2.27 2.46
N ILE A 71 7.14 2.47 1.78
CA ILE A 71 5.91 3.03 2.35
C ILE A 71 4.85 1.92 2.45
N ALA A 72 4.23 1.79 3.62
CA ALA A 72 3.10 0.90 3.88
C ALA A 72 1.87 1.68 4.35
N GLY A 73 0.67 1.13 4.10
CA GLY A 73 -0.58 1.79 4.48
C GLY A 73 -0.91 3.02 3.62
N PHE A 74 -0.38 3.08 2.39
CA PHE A 74 -0.47 4.24 1.50
C PHE A 74 -1.93 4.69 1.26
N SER A 75 -2.81 3.77 0.88
CA SER A 75 -4.23 4.05 0.65
C SER A 75 -4.94 4.52 1.92
N HIS A 76 -4.61 3.95 3.08
CA HIS A 76 -5.24 4.32 4.36
C HIS A 76 -4.87 5.74 4.79
N VAL A 77 -3.64 6.20 4.52
CA VAL A 77 -3.27 7.60 4.75
C VAL A 77 -4.06 8.51 3.81
N ILE A 78 -4.16 8.17 2.52
CA ILE A 78 -4.93 8.94 1.54
C ILE A 78 -6.38 9.08 1.97
N ASP A 79 -7.03 7.95 2.25
CA ASP A 79 -8.45 7.91 2.61
C ASP A 79 -8.69 8.58 3.97
N SER A 80 -7.75 8.49 4.92
CA SER A 80 -7.87 9.15 6.23
C SER A 80 -7.79 10.67 6.08
N LEU A 81 -6.84 11.17 5.30
CA LEU A 81 -6.72 12.61 5.02
C LEU A 81 -7.91 13.11 4.20
N SER A 82 -8.41 12.30 3.27
CA SER A 82 -9.62 12.60 2.51
C SER A 82 -10.85 12.69 3.41
N ALA A 83 -11.03 11.74 4.34
CA ALA A 83 -12.12 11.75 5.31
C ALA A 83 -12.09 13.03 6.17
N ILE A 84 -10.92 13.42 6.67
CA ILE A 84 -10.76 14.64 7.47
C ILE A 84 -11.04 15.90 6.66
N LYS A 85 -10.69 15.90 5.36
CA LYS A 85 -10.84 17.07 4.48
C LYS A 85 -12.28 17.27 3.99
N TYR A 86 -12.96 16.18 3.65
CA TYR A 86 -14.23 16.22 2.92
C TYR A 86 -15.44 15.74 3.73
N ALA A 87 -15.23 15.11 4.88
CA ALA A 87 -16.27 14.71 5.83
C ALA A 87 -15.98 15.30 7.22
N LYS A 88 -16.80 14.94 8.21
CA LYS A 88 -16.57 15.32 9.62
C LYS A 88 -16.11 14.12 10.41
N VAL A 89 -14.86 14.14 10.86
CA VAL A 89 -14.28 13.03 11.64
C VAL A 89 -14.22 13.41 13.12
N LYS A 90 -15.09 12.78 13.91
CA LYS A 90 -15.10 12.87 15.38
C LYS A 90 -14.09 11.91 15.99
N VAL A 91 -13.35 12.37 16.98
CA VAL A 91 -12.34 11.56 17.68
C VAL A 91 -12.93 10.92 18.93
N LEU A 92 -12.87 9.60 19.01
CA LEU A 92 -13.19 8.85 20.22
C LEU A 92 -11.92 8.73 21.08
N ARG A 93 -12.03 9.04 22.37
CA ARG A 93 -10.88 9.11 23.28
C ARG A 93 -11.09 8.26 24.53
N ASP A 94 -9.99 7.75 25.07
CA ASP A 94 -9.99 7.10 26.38
C ASP A 94 -9.94 8.13 27.55
N GLU A 95 -9.89 7.62 28.78
CA GLU A 95 -9.80 8.43 30.00
C GLU A 95 -8.52 9.29 30.10
N PHE A 96 -7.49 8.97 29.31
CA PHE A 96 -6.23 9.71 29.22
C PHE A 96 -6.22 10.71 28.05
N GLY A 97 -7.30 10.81 27.28
CA GLY A 97 -7.44 11.71 26.13
C GLY A 97 -6.78 11.20 24.85
N LEU A 98 -6.30 9.94 24.83
CA LEU A 98 -5.70 9.32 23.65
C LEU A 98 -6.79 8.95 22.65
N ALA A 99 -6.57 9.26 21.37
CA ALA A 99 -7.48 8.85 20.29
C ALA A 99 -7.44 7.32 20.14
N THR A 100 -8.58 6.66 20.38
CA THR A 100 -8.74 5.20 20.29
C THR A 100 -9.66 4.77 19.15
N GLY A 101 -10.43 5.72 18.59
CA GLY A 101 -11.34 5.48 17.47
C GLY A 101 -11.79 6.77 16.79
N PHE A 102 -12.54 6.60 15.70
CA PHE A 102 -13.06 7.71 14.91
C PHE A 102 -14.49 7.40 14.44
N GLU A 103 -15.35 8.41 14.44
CA GLU A 103 -16.69 8.36 13.83
C GLU A 103 -16.75 9.39 12.70
N THR A 104 -17.04 8.94 11.49
CA THR A 104 -17.07 9.81 10.30
C THR A 104 -18.51 10.08 9.89
N GLU A 105 -18.91 11.35 9.90
CA GLU A 105 -20.20 11.82 9.40
C GLU A 105 -20.04 12.42 8.01
N GLY A 106 -20.76 11.87 7.03
CA GLY A 106 -20.73 12.30 5.63
C GLY A 106 -19.86 11.42 4.73
N ASP A 107 -20.09 11.50 3.42
CA ASP A 107 -19.30 10.79 2.42
C ASP A 107 -18.02 11.56 2.08
N PHE A 108 -16.97 10.83 1.70
CA PHE A 108 -15.71 11.39 1.25
C PHE A 108 -15.12 10.60 0.08
N PRO A 109 -14.32 11.22 -0.80
CA PRO A 109 -13.64 10.53 -1.90
C PRO A 109 -12.64 9.49 -1.36
N LYS A 110 -12.63 8.30 -1.95
CA LYS A 110 -11.64 7.26 -1.61
C LYS A 110 -10.75 6.95 -2.81
N TYR A 111 -9.47 6.73 -2.54
CA TYR A 111 -8.49 6.35 -3.54
C TYR A 111 -8.89 5.04 -4.24
N GLY A 112 -8.67 4.95 -5.54
CA GLY A 112 -9.08 3.79 -6.36
C GLY A 112 -10.41 3.96 -7.12
N ASN A 113 -10.93 5.19 -7.20
CA ASN A 113 -12.20 5.48 -7.86
C ASN A 113 -12.10 6.51 -9.01
N ASP A 114 -10.88 6.86 -9.41
CA ASP A 114 -10.56 7.88 -10.41
C ASP A 114 -11.08 9.27 -10.00
N ASP A 115 -10.91 9.60 -8.72
CA ASP A 115 -11.31 10.88 -8.14
C ASP A 115 -10.06 11.66 -7.70
N ASP A 116 -9.75 12.72 -8.45
CA ASP A 116 -8.55 13.53 -8.24
C ASP A 116 -8.44 14.06 -6.81
N ARG A 117 -9.56 14.28 -6.10
CA ARG A 117 -9.54 14.79 -4.72
C ARG A 117 -8.83 13.84 -3.75
N ALA A 118 -8.96 12.52 -3.96
CA ALA A 118 -8.23 11.52 -3.18
C ALA A 118 -6.88 11.21 -3.83
N ASP A 119 -6.84 11.04 -5.14
CA ASP A 119 -5.62 10.63 -5.85
C ASP A 119 -4.49 11.65 -5.71
N GLU A 120 -4.80 12.95 -5.72
CA GLU A 120 -3.83 14.03 -5.50
C GLU A 120 -3.19 13.99 -4.10
N ILE A 121 -3.91 13.51 -3.08
CA ILE A 121 -3.34 13.28 -1.74
C ILE A 121 -2.27 12.18 -1.81
N GLY A 122 -2.50 11.13 -2.61
CA GLY A 122 -1.51 10.08 -2.85
C GLY A 122 -0.25 10.61 -3.54
N VAL A 123 -0.42 11.40 -4.59
CA VAL A 123 0.69 12.07 -5.29
C VAL A 123 1.47 12.97 -4.33
N TRP A 124 0.77 13.76 -3.52
CA TRP A 124 1.39 14.62 -2.50
C TRP A 124 2.18 13.79 -1.48
N LEU A 125 1.60 12.70 -0.95
CA LEU A 125 2.21 11.87 0.07
C LEU A 125 3.52 11.26 -0.42
N LEU A 126 3.52 10.67 -1.62
CA LEU A 126 4.72 10.09 -2.22
C LEU A 126 5.82 11.15 -2.40
N LYS A 127 5.50 12.28 -3.06
CA LYS A 127 6.46 13.35 -3.32
C LYS A 127 7.03 13.93 -2.03
N THR A 128 6.18 14.12 -1.02
CA THR A 128 6.58 14.67 0.28
C THR A 128 7.53 13.72 1.00
N PHE A 129 7.19 12.43 1.08
CA PHE A 129 8.03 11.46 1.78
C PHE A 129 9.42 11.33 1.15
N ILE A 130 9.52 11.10 -0.16
CA ILE A 130 10.83 10.96 -0.82
C ILE A 130 11.66 12.24 -0.74
N THR A 131 11.02 13.42 -0.79
CA THR A 131 11.72 14.70 -0.61
C THR A 131 12.31 14.82 0.79
N LYS A 132 11.61 14.34 1.83
CA LYS A 132 12.12 14.33 3.20
C LYS A 132 13.28 13.33 3.35
N VAL A 133 13.17 12.13 2.77
CA VAL A 133 14.27 11.13 2.76
C VAL A 133 15.53 11.72 2.12
N LYS A 134 15.40 12.44 0.99
CA LYS A 134 16.53 13.08 0.28
C LYS A 134 17.28 14.15 1.07
N LYS A 135 16.76 14.62 2.21
CA LYS A 135 17.45 15.59 3.09
C LYS A 135 18.59 14.95 3.89
N TYR A 136 18.60 13.62 4.02
CA TYR A 136 19.53 12.90 4.89
C TYR A 136 20.68 12.28 4.09
N HIS A 137 21.87 12.23 4.71
CA HIS A 137 23.01 11.51 4.14
C HIS A 137 22.74 10.00 4.16
N THR A 138 23.09 9.32 3.07
CA THR A 138 22.98 7.89 2.88
C THR A 138 24.37 7.24 2.81
N TYR A 139 24.50 6.08 3.45
CA TYR A 139 25.75 5.30 3.48
C TYR A 139 26.24 5.02 2.05
N ARG A 140 27.55 5.23 1.84
CA ARG A 140 28.24 5.16 0.54
C ARG A 140 27.66 6.08 -0.54
N ASN A 141 27.04 7.19 -0.14
CA ASN A 141 26.38 8.15 -1.04
C ASN A 141 25.35 7.47 -1.96
N SER A 142 24.67 6.44 -1.45
CA SER A 142 23.66 5.69 -2.21
C SER A 142 22.48 6.60 -2.57
N GLU A 143 21.97 6.52 -3.79
CA GLU A 143 20.90 7.39 -4.28
C GLU A 143 19.57 7.10 -3.56
N PRO A 144 18.96 8.05 -2.84
CA PRO A 144 17.70 7.80 -2.15
C PRO A 144 16.56 7.47 -3.11
N THR A 145 15.93 6.32 -2.90
CA THR A 145 14.75 5.86 -3.64
C THR A 145 13.67 5.43 -2.65
N THR A 146 12.42 5.35 -3.10
CA THR A 146 11.34 4.77 -2.30
C THR A 146 10.48 3.84 -3.14
N SER A 147 9.78 2.93 -2.45
CA SER A 147 8.76 2.06 -3.01
C SER A 147 7.45 2.17 -2.26
N ILE A 148 6.34 1.90 -2.95
CA ILE A 148 5.04 1.63 -2.33
C ILE A 148 4.81 0.12 -2.42
N LEU A 149 5.42 -0.59 -1.47
CA LEU A 149 5.51 -2.04 -1.42
C LEU A 149 5.46 -2.51 0.04
N THR A 150 4.71 -3.58 0.31
CA THR A 150 4.50 -4.07 1.69
C THR A 150 4.91 -5.51 1.92
N ILE A 151 4.90 -6.38 0.90
CA ILE A 151 5.00 -7.83 1.10
C ILE A 151 3.91 -8.28 2.09
N THR A 152 4.27 -8.82 3.25
CA THR A 152 3.36 -9.23 4.34
C THR A 152 3.30 -8.20 5.48
N SER A 153 4.05 -7.11 5.39
CA SER A 153 4.02 -6.03 6.39
C SER A 153 2.67 -5.33 6.46
N ASN A 154 1.80 -5.45 5.45
CA ASN A 154 0.44 -4.93 5.51
C ASN A 154 -0.37 -5.57 6.65
N VAL A 155 -0.16 -6.86 6.90
CA VAL A 155 -0.77 -7.59 8.02
C VAL A 155 -0.08 -7.24 9.34
N VAL A 156 1.26 -7.23 9.36
CA VAL A 156 2.04 -6.98 10.59
C VAL A 156 1.82 -5.56 11.11
N TYR A 157 1.93 -4.55 10.25
CA TYR A 157 1.66 -3.16 10.65
C TYR A 157 0.18 -2.93 10.95
N GLY A 158 -0.72 -3.56 10.19
CA GLY A 158 -2.14 -3.53 10.47
C GLY A 158 -2.45 -3.94 11.91
N LYS A 159 -1.91 -5.08 12.36
CA LYS A 159 -2.03 -5.59 13.75
C LYS A 159 -1.40 -4.68 14.81
N ALA A 160 -0.44 -3.85 14.43
CA ALA A 160 0.22 -2.91 15.33
C ALA A 160 -0.41 -1.50 15.28
N THR A 161 -1.48 -1.30 14.50
CA THR A 161 -2.10 0.01 14.28
C THR A 161 -3.55 0.03 14.78
N GLY A 162 -3.89 1.05 15.58
CA GLY A 162 -5.25 1.32 16.03
C GLY A 162 -6.21 1.72 14.90
N ALA A 163 -7.45 2.06 15.23
CA ALA A 163 -8.42 2.51 14.24
C ALA A 163 -7.94 3.79 13.55
N THR A 164 -8.32 3.99 12.28
CA THR A 164 -7.89 5.15 11.48
C THR A 164 -9.08 5.96 10.94
N PRO A 165 -8.90 7.27 10.65
CA PRO A 165 -9.97 8.17 10.21
C PRO A 165 -10.73 7.75 8.94
N ASP A 166 -10.13 6.91 8.10
CA ASP A 166 -10.77 6.31 6.92
C ASP A 166 -11.88 5.29 7.27
N GLY A 167 -12.08 4.99 8.56
CA GLY A 167 -13.05 4.03 9.07
C GLY A 167 -12.49 2.62 9.18
N ARG A 168 -11.20 2.40 8.93
CA ARG A 168 -10.57 1.09 9.12
C ARG A 168 -10.48 0.79 10.62
N GLU A 169 -11.05 -0.35 11.01
CA GLU A 169 -11.03 -0.82 12.39
C GLU A 169 -9.61 -1.10 12.89
N ALA A 170 -9.41 -0.99 14.21
CA ALA A 170 -8.15 -1.32 14.85
C ALA A 170 -7.69 -2.74 14.52
N TYR A 171 -6.38 -2.91 14.36
CA TYR A 171 -5.70 -4.20 14.20
C TYR A 171 -6.04 -4.99 12.93
N LYS A 172 -6.87 -4.45 12.02
CA LYS A 172 -7.09 -5.04 10.69
C LYS A 172 -5.84 -4.89 9.80
N PRO A 173 -5.68 -5.71 8.75
CA PRO A 173 -4.61 -5.49 7.76
C PRO A 173 -4.73 -4.14 7.05
N PHE A 174 -3.60 -3.66 6.53
CA PHE A 174 -3.59 -2.64 5.48
C PHE A 174 -3.77 -3.26 4.10
N ALA A 175 -4.11 -2.44 3.11
CA ALA A 175 -4.00 -2.82 1.70
C ALA A 175 -2.54 -3.12 1.30
N PRO A 176 -2.32 -4.07 0.36
CA PRO A 176 -0.98 -4.44 -0.10
C PRO A 176 -0.42 -3.40 -1.07
N GLY A 177 0.82 -2.96 -0.83
CA GLY A 177 1.52 -2.01 -1.70
C GLY A 177 0.70 -0.73 -1.93
N ALA A 178 0.48 -0.41 -3.21
CA ALA A 178 -0.24 0.78 -3.68
C ALA A 178 -1.70 0.49 -4.05
N SER A 179 -2.22 -0.71 -3.75
CA SER A 179 -3.62 -1.04 -3.97
C SER A 179 -4.53 -0.16 -3.10
N PRO A 180 -5.74 0.18 -3.58
CA PRO A 180 -6.77 0.81 -2.76
C PRO A 180 -7.13 0.03 -1.49
N SER A 181 -7.65 0.75 -0.50
CA SER A 181 -8.14 0.17 0.76
C SER A 181 -9.27 -0.81 0.50
N TYR A 182 -9.41 -1.85 1.34
CA TYR A 182 -10.42 -2.89 1.11
C TYR A 182 -11.83 -2.30 1.10
N GLY A 183 -12.55 -2.53 0.00
CA GLY A 183 -13.90 -1.99 -0.21
C GLY A 183 -13.94 -0.49 -0.57
N ALA A 184 -12.80 0.19 -0.75
CA ALA A 184 -12.78 1.57 -1.23
C ALA A 184 -13.20 1.67 -2.71
N GLU A 185 -12.82 0.70 -3.51
CA GLU A 185 -13.12 0.64 -4.94
C GLU A 185 -14.60 0.34 -5.21
N GLN A 186 -15.32 1.31 -5.73
CA GLN A 186 -16.74 1.22 -6.09
C GLN A 186 -17.00 1.54 -7.58
N SER A 187 -16.01 2.09 -8.28
CA SER A 187 -16.15 2.55 -9.68
C SER A 187 -15.75 1.52 -10.75
N GLY A 188 -15.24 0.34 -10.39
CA GLY A 188 -14.80 -0.70 -11.33
C GLY A 188 -13.27 -0.80 -11.49
N LEU A 189 -12.81 -1.79 -12.26
CA LEU A 189 -11.39 -2.08 -12.43
C LEU A 189 -10.65 -0.90 -13.09
N LEU A 190 -11.20 -0.32 -14.16
CA LEU A 190 -10.54 0.75 -14.91
C LEU A 190 -10.34 2.00 -14.05
N ALA A 191 -11.32 2.36 -13.22
CA ALA A 191 -11.19 3.49 -12.30
C ALA A 191 -10.10 3.26 -11.24
N SER A 192 -9.99 2.03 -10.74
CA SER A 192 -8.93 1.64 -9.81
C SER A 192 -7.55 1.70 -10.46
N LEU A 193 -7.43 1.15 -11.69
CA LEU A 193 -6.21 1.23 -12.49
C LEU A 193 -5.81 2.69 -12.78
N ASN A 194 -6.75 3.53 -13.19
CA ASN A 194 -6.50 4.96 -13.45
C ASN A 194 -5.96 5.67 -12.20
N SER A 195 -6.57 5.44 -11.04
CA SER A 195 -6.14 6.05 -9.76
C SER A 195 -4.69 5.69 -9.44
N VAL A 196 -4.32 4.42 -9.62
CA VAL A 196 -2.96 3.95 -9.31
C VAL A 196 -1.95 4.43 -10.37
N ALA A 197 -2.36 4.55 -11.63
CA ALA A 197 -1.51 5.07 -12.71
C ALA A 197 -1.13 6.54 -12.49
N LYS A 198 -1.96 7.32 -11.78
CA LYS A 198 -1.62 8.71 -11.40
C LYS A 198 -0.45 8.82 -10.42
N ILE A 199 -0.05 7.73 -9.75
CA ILE A 199 1.06 7.76 -8.80
C ILE A 199 2.39 7.76 -9.56
N PRO A 200 3.19 8.84 -9.47
CA PRO A 200 4.31 9.06 -10.38
C PRO A 200 5.52 8.18 -10.03
N TYR A 201 5.84 7.22 -10.90
CA TYR A 201 6.95 6.28 -10.71
C TYR A 201 8.31 6.97 -10.55
N GLU A 202 8.53 8.14 -11.16
CA GLU A 202 9.78 8.89 -11.04
C GLU A 202 10.09 9.37 -9.60
N TYR A 203 9.09 9.35 -8.71
CA TYR A 203 9.27 9.59 -7.27
C TYR A 203 9.34 8.31 -6.44
N SER A 204 9.11 7.14 -7.06
CA SER A 204 9.08 5.83 -6.42
C SER A 204 9.93 4.82 -7.20
N LEU A 205 11.19 5.18 -7.49
CA LEU A 205 12.10 4.39 -8.35
C LEU A 205 12.43 2.97 -7.85
N ASP A 206 12.03 2.63 -6.62
CA ASP A 206 12.14 1.28 -6.07
C ASP A 206 10.87 0.43 -6.31
N GLY A 207 9.83 1.02 -6.89
CA GLY A 207 8.64 0.34 -7.42
C GLY A 207 7.31 0.75 -6.78
N ILE A 208 6.23 0.56 -7.53
CA ILE A 208 4.84 0.76 -7.09
C ILE A 208 4.10 -0.55 -7.32
N SER A 209 3.72 -1.25 -6.25
CA SER A 209 3.07 -2.57 -6.36
C SER A 209 1.54 -2.46 -6.33
N ASN A 210 0.88 -2.65 -7.47
CA ASN A 210 -0.57 -2.84 -7.55
C ASN A 210 -0.94 -4.32 -7.66
N THR A 211 -1.94 -4.77 -6.90
CA THR A 211 -2.53 -6.12 -7.04
C THR A 211 -4.03 -6.02 -7.23
N GLN A 212 -4.50 -6.57 -8.36
CA GLN A 212 -5.90 -6.53 -8.77
C GLN A 212 -6.44 -7.94 -8.98
N THR A 213 -7.64 -8.18 -8.46
CA THR A 213 -8.37 -9.43 -8.67
C THR A 213 -9.67 -9.12 -9.41
N MET A 214 -9.95 -9.89 -10.45
CA MET A 214 -11.17 -9.75 -11.24
C MET A 214 -11.79 -11.11 -11.51
N SER A 215 -13.12 -11.16 -11.52
CA SER A 215 -13.83 -12.37 -11.95
C SER A 215 -13.67 -12.56 -13.47
N PRO A 216 -13.65 -13.82 -13.97
CA PRO A 216 -13.63 -14.07 -15.41
C PRO A 216 -14.77 -13.37 -16.16
N ASP A 217 -15.95 -13.29 -15.55
CA ASP A 217 -17.15 -12.66 -16.11
C ASP A 217 -17.03 -11.13 -16.23
N ALA A 218 -16.18 -10.49 -15.41
CA ALA A 218 -15.87 -9.07 -15.56
C ALA A 218 -15.11 -8.79 -16.87
N LEU A 219 -14.33 -9.77 -17.35
CA LEU A 219 -13.49 -9.64 -18.53
C LEU A 219 -14.16 -10.13 -19.82
N GLY A 220 -15.21 -10.96 -19.79
CA GLY A 220 -15.88 -11.41 -21.01
C GLY A 220 -16.56 -12.77 -20.90
N HIS A 221 -17.28 -13.14 -21.95
CA HIS A 221 -18.10 -14.36 -22.02
C HIS A 221 -17.31 -15.58 -22.52
N ASP A 222 -16.20 -15.36 -23.22
CA ASP A 222 -15.29 -16.40 -23.69
C ASP A 222 -13.82 -16.00 -23.48
N ASP A 223 -12.91 -16.96 -23.63
CA ASP A 223 -11.49 -16.76 -23.35
C ASP A 223 -10.81 -15.77 -24.32
N LYS A 224 -11.34 -15.64 -25.54
CA LYS A 224 -10.82 -14.68 -26.51
C LYS A 224 -11.17 -13.26 -26.07
N GLU A 225 -12.43 -13.01 -25.78
CA GLU A 225 -12.91 -11.71 -25.30
C GLU A 225 -12.21 -11.31 -24.00
N ARG A 226 -12.04 -12.26 -23.06
CA ARG A 226 -11.33 -12.04 -21.79
C ARG A 226 -9.89 -11.60 -22.00
N ALA A 227 -9.18 -12.27 -22.91
CA ALA A 227 -7.80 -11.93 -23.24
C ALA A 227 -7.72 -10.54 -23.88
N GLU A 228 -8.58 -10.23 -24.85
CA GLU A 228 -8.60 -8.95 -25.56
C GLU A 228 -8.91 -7.78 -24.60
N LYS A 229 -9.90 -7.92 -23.72
CA LYS A 229 -10.24 -6.89 -22.72
C LYS A 229 -9.16 -6.73 -21.66
N LEU A 230 -8.52 -7.81 -21.21
CA LEU A 230 -7.41 -7.71 -20.26
C LEU A 230 -6.21 -6.98 -20.87
N VAL A 231 -5.83 -7.32 -22.11
CA VAL A 231 -4.78 -6.62 -22.85
C VAL A 231 -5.13 -5.14 -22.98
N SER A 232 -6.36 -4.81 -23.37
CA SER A 232 -6.81 -3.42 -23.55
C SER A 232 -6.75 -2.62 -22.24
N ALA A 233 -7.15 -3.23 -21.12
CA ALA A 233 -7.05 -2.61 -19.80
C ALA A 233 -5.59 -2.41 -19.35
N MET A 234 -4.71 -3.37 -19.67
CA MET A 234 -3.27 -3.28 -19.38
C MET A 234 -2.60 -2.21 -20.25
N ASP A 235 -2.89 -2.16 -21.54
CA ASP A 235 -2.40 -1.13 -22.47
C ASP A 235 -2.75 0.26 -21.93
N GLY A 236 -4.03 0.49 -21.60
CA GLY A 236 -4.45 1.76 -20.99
C GLY A 236 -3.76 2.06 -19.65
N TYR A 237 -3.55 1.07 -18.80
CA TYR A 237 -2.87 1.26 -17.51
C TYR A 237 -1.39 1.65 -17.67
N PHE A 238 -0.65 0.92 -18.51
CA PHE A 238 0.78 1.15 -18.71
C PHE A 238 1.06 2.38 -19.60
N ASP A 239 0.21 2.68 -20.57
CA ASP A 239 0.31 3.91 -21.38
C ASP A 239 0.15 5.18 -20.53
N ASN A 240 -0.58 5.08 -19.40
CA ASN A 240 -0.74 6.17 -18.43
C ASN A 240 0.40 6.22 -17.38
N GLY A 241 1.52 5.54 -17.62
CA GLY A 241 2.73 5.67 -16.79
C GLY A 241 2.79 4.76 -15.57
N ALA A 242 1.91 3.77 -15.47
CA ALA A 242 1.93 2.82 -14.38
C ALA A 242 3.17 1.91 -14.39
N HIS A 243 3.61 1.48 -13.21
CA HIS A 243 4.85 0.70 -13.05
C HIS A 243 4.64 -0.82 -13.07
N HIS A 244 3.66 -1.35 -12.33
CA HIS A 244 3.51 -2.79 -12.13
C HIS A 244 2.05 -3.17 -11.87
N LEU A 245 1.64 -4.33 -12.39
CA LEU A 245 0.35 -4.94 -12.10
C LEU A 245 0.49 -6.44 -11.81
N ASN A 246 -0.03 -6.86 -10.65
CA ASN A 246 -0.39 -8.24 -10.41
C ASN A 246 -1.82 -8.49 -10.86
N VAL A 247 -2.01 -9.50 -11.71
CA VAL A 247 -3.30 -9.89 -12.26
C VAL A 247 -3.74 -11.23 -11.69
N ASN A 248 -4.91 -11.26 -11.05
CA ASN A 248 -5.58 -12.47 -10.60
C ASN A 248 -6.94 -12.60 -11.31
N VAL A 249 -7.13 -13.65 -12.10
CA VAL A 249 -8.39 -13.91 -12.81
C VAL A 249 -9.11 -15.11 -12.18
N PHE A 250 -9.92 -14.85 -11.16
CA PHE A 250 -10.78 -15.81 -10.47
C PHE A 250 -11.79 -15.07 -9.60
N GLY A 251 -12.93 -15.70 -9.30
CA GLY A 251 -13.89 -15.14 -8.34
C GLY A 251 -13.59 -15.53 -6.90
N THR A 252 -14.19 -14.79 -5.97
CA THR A 252 -14.05 -15.00 -4.51
C THR A 252 -14.54 -16.39 -4.08
N GLU A 253 -15.52 -16.94 -4.78
CA GLU A 253 -16.05 -18.29 -4.55
C GLU A 253 -14.97 -19.37 -4.69
N LYS A 254 -14.01 -19.20 -5.60
CA LYS A 254 -12.90 -20.15 -5.76
C LYS A 254 -11.94 -20.13 -4.58
N LEU A 255 -11.70 -18.95 -3.99
CA LEU A 255 -10.86 -18.83 -2.80
C LEU A 255 -11.55 -19.47 -1.59
N LEU A 256 -12.87 -19.26 -1.44
CA LEU A 256 -13.68 -19.85 -0.36
C LEU A 256 -13.73 -21.38 -0.47
N ASP A 257 -13.95 -21.91 -1.68
CA ASP A 257 -13.95 -23.36 -1.90
C ASP A 257 -12.56 -23.96 -1.69
N CYS A 258 -11.49 -23.29 -2.14
CA CYS A 258 -10.12 -23.73 -1.90
C CYS A 258 -9.74 -23.70 -0.41
N GLN A 259 -10.25 -22.74 0.35
CA GLN A 259 -10.03 -22.67 1.79
C GLN A 259 -10.78 -23.78 2.55
N ALA A 260 -12.00 -24.12 2.11
CA ALA A 260 -12.81 -25.17 2.73
C ALA A 260 -12.34 -26.59 2.34
N HIS A 261 -11.83 -26.75 1.12
CA HIS A 261 -11.47 -28.04 0.53
C HIS A 261 -10.07 -28.04 -0.11
N PRO A 262 -9.00 -27.72 0.65
CA PRO A 262 -7.65 -27.59 0.10
C PRO A 262 -7.09 -28.90 -0.51
N GLU A 263 -7.68 -30.05 -0.17
CA GLU A 263 -7.31 -31.38 -0.67
C GLU A 263 -7.68 -31.64 -2.13
N LYS A 264 -8.58 -30.84 -2.74
CA LYS A 264 -8.99 -31.06 -4.13
C LYS A 264 -7.76 -30.97 -5.07
N PRO A 265 -7.60 -31.90 -6.04
CA PRO A 265 -6.43 -31.92 -6.91
C PRO A 265 -6.18 -30.62 -7.69
N GLU A 266 -7.24 -29.90 -8.05
CA GLU A 266 -7.16 -28.60 -8.74
C GLU A 266 -6.50 -27.49 -7.91
N TYR A 267 -6.47 -27.65 -6.58
CA TYR A 267 -5.89 -26.67 -5.65
C TYR A 267 -4.44 -26.94 -5.26
N ALA A 268 -3.91 -28.13 -5.55
CA ALA A 268 -2.53 -28.50 -5.21
C ALA A 268 -1.47 -27.53 -5.75
N ASN A 269 -1.77 -26.87 -6.88
CA ASN A 269 -0.92 -25.85 -7.51
C ASN A 269 -1.66 -24.52 -7.74
N PHE A 270 -2.81 -24.31 -7.11
CA PHE A 270 -3.55 -23.06 -7.27
C PHE A 270 -2.74 -21.90 -6.68
N THR A 271 -2.25 -21.07 -7.59
CA THR A 271 -1.28 -20.00 -7.31
C THR A 271 -1.95 -18.65 -7.52
N ILE A 272 -1.73 -17.76 -6.56
CA ILE A 272 -2.30 -16.41 -6.56
C ILE A 272 -1.19 -15.37 -6.45
N ARG A 273 -1.42 -14.18 -6.99
CA ARG A 273 -0.57 -13.00 -6.79
C ARG A 273 -1.02 -12.26 -5.53
N VAL A 274 -0.08 -11.88 -4.66
CA VAL A 274 -0.42 -11.26 -3.35
C VAL A 274 0.15 -9.86 -3.13
N SER A 275 1.46 -9.64 -3.31
CA SER A 275 2.10 -8.32 -3.07
C SER A 275 3.46 -8.28 -3.76
N GLY A 276 3.46 -8.22 -5.10
CA GLY A 276 4.66 -8.32 -5.94
C GLY A 276 5.17 -9.75 -6.24
N TYR A 277 4.64 -10.79 -5.59
CA TYR A 277 5.01 -12.19 -5.82
C TYR A 277 3.81 -13.13 -5.82
N ALA A 278 4.05 -14.39 -6.19
CA ALA A 278 3.04 -15.45 -6.23
C ALA A 278 3.24 -16.45 -5.09
N VAL A 279 2.14 -17.02 -4.59
CA VAL A 279 2.12 -18.07 -3.58
C VAL A 279 1.08 -19.12 -3.93
N LYS A 280 1.30 -20.35 -3.51
CA LYS A 280 0.22 -21.34 -3.45
C LYS A 280 -0.76 -20.91 -2.37
N PHE A 281 -2.04 -20.78 -2.71
CA PHE A 281 -3.05 -20.31 -1.75
C PHE A 281 -3.14 -21.22 -0.51
N ILE A 282 -3.00 -22.54 -0.71
CA ILE A 282 -2.99 -23.54 0.36
C ILE A 282 -1.74 -23.49 1.26
N SER A 283 -0.70 -22.75 0.88
CA SER A 283 0.51 -22.55 1.69
C SER A 283 0.41 -21.34 2.63
N LEU A 284 -0.65 -20.53 2.50
CA LEU A 284 -0.92 -19.41 3.38
C LEU A 284 -1.56 -19.90 4.69
N THR A 285 -1.33 -19.16 5.77
CA THR A 285 -2.10 -19.36 7.01
C THR A 285 -3.56 -18.95 6.81
N LYS A 286 -4.47 -19.46 7.65
CA LYS A 286 -5.90 -19.08 7.59
C LYS A 286 -6.12 -17.57 7.60
N GLU A 287 -5.38 -16.86 8.46
CA GLU A 287 -5.45 -15.40 8.55
C GLU A 287 -4.97 -14.70 7.27
N GLN A 288 -3.91 -15.18 6.64
CA GLN A 288 -3.44 -14.64 5.35
C GLN A 288 -4.41 -14.95 4.21
N GLN A 289 -5.06 -16.13 4.23
CA GLN A 289 -6.12 -16.45 3.28
C GLN A 289 -7.32 -15.53 3.44
N ASP A 290 -7.72 -15.25 4.68
CA ASP A 290 -8.83 -14.35 4.99
C ASP A 290 -8.53 -12.90 4.56
N ASP A 291 -7.28 -12.45 4.70
CA ASP A 291 -6.81 -11.18 4.12
C ASP A 291 -6.98 -11.16 2.61
N VAL A 292 -6.56 -12.22 1.89
CA VAL A 292 -6.70 -12.30 0.43
C VAL A 292 -8.17 -12.32 0.00
N ILE A 293 -9.02 -13.08 0.71
CA ILE A 293 -10.46 -13.19 0.42
C ILE A 293 -11.17 -11.84 0.62
N ALA A 294 -10.75 -11.05 1.60
CA ALA A 294 -11.35 -9.75 1.92
C ALA A 294 -11.01 -8.64 0.90
N ARG A 295 -10.03 -8.87 0.01
CA ARG A 295 -9.65 -7.89 -1.03
C ARG A 295 -10.76 -7.72 -2.05
N THR A 296 -10.76 -6.56 -2.71
CA THR A 296 -11.66 -6.28 -3.81
C THR A 296 -11.51 -7.33 -4.93
N CYS A 297 -12.64 -7.88 -5.36
CA CYS A 297 -12.75 -8.68 -6.57
C CYS A 297 -13.68 -7.94 -7.55
N HIS A 298 -13.10 -7.39 -8.61
CA HIS A 298 -13.83 -6.60 -9.61
C HIS A 298 -14.77 -7.50 -10.41
N LYS A 299 -16.06 -7.14 -10.41
CA LYS A 299 -17.12 -7.82 -11.16
C LYS A 299 -17.48 -7.12 -12.48
N ARG A 300 -16.87 -5.95 -12.72
CA ARG A 300 -17.00 -5.14 -13.93
C ARG A 300 -15.69 -4.42 -14.20
N LEU A 301 -15.44 -4.11 -15.47
CA LEU A 301 -14.42 -3.15 -15.88
C LEU A 301 -14.74 -1.76 -15.35
#